data_AF-L9WSR0-F1
#
_entry.id   AF-L9WSR0-F1
#
_cell.length_a   1.000
_cell.length_b   1.000
_cell.length_c   1.000
_cell.angle_alpha   90.00
_cell.angle_beta   90.00
_cell.angle_gamma   90.00
#
_symmetry.space_group_name_H-M   'P 1'
#
loop_
_entity.id
_entity.type
_entity.pdbx_description
1 polymer ?
#
loop_
_entity_poly.entity_id
_entity_poly.type
_entity_poly.pdbx_seq_one_letter_code
_entity_poly.pdbx_strand_id
1 'polypeptide(L)' 'MPGFETDEIDLAWDDGVLNVAAEHVDDDRGRKKTYHRRFRFPKSVADDEITAAYTNGVLEVTLPTAGPETRGRETPLEGE' A
#
# COMPACT_ATOMS: atom_id res chain seq x y z
N MET A 1 5.78 -9.01 1.18
CA MET A 1 7.13 -8.46 0.97
C MET A 1 8.15 -9.33 1.70
N PRO A 2 8.47 -10.54 1.23
CA PRO A 2 9.37 -11.43 1.95
C PRO A 2 10.80 -10.87 1.99
N GLY A 3 11.49 -11.00 3.13
CA GLY A 3 12.87 -10.56 3.30
C GLY A 3 13.03 -9.04 3.41
N PHE A 4 12.14 -8.40 4.17
CA PHE A 4 12.28 -7.07 4.74
C PHE A 4 11.88 -7.17 6.22
N GLU A 5 12.48 -6.34 7.06
CA GLU A 5 12.10 -6.14 8.46
C GLU A 5 11.03 -5.05 8.58
N THR A 6 10.31 -5.00 9.70
CA THR A 6 9.24 -4.00 9.91
C THR A 6 9.75 -2.57 9.84
N ASP A 7 10.93 -2.33 10.41
CA ASP A 7 11.57 -1.02 10.50
C ASP A 7 12.15 -0.54 9.17
N GLU A 8 12.19 -1.44 8.17
CA GLU A 8 12.63 -1.15 6.80
C GLU A 8 11.47 -0.81 5.87
N ILE A 9 10.23 -0.84 6.37
CA ILE A 9 9.00 -0.65 5.61
C ILE A 9 8.36 0.68 6.00
N ASP A 10 8.18 1.54 5.02
CA ASP A 10 7.46 2.81 5.15
C ASP A 10 6.09 2.74 4.48
N LEU A 11 5.07 3.21 5.21
CA LEU A 11 3.70 3.36 4.74
C LEU A 11 3.27 4.81 4.88
N ALA A 12 2.77 5.38 3.78
CA ALA A 12 2.25 6.74 3.78
C ALA A 12 0.90 6.78 3.06
N TRP A 13 -0.10 7.33 3.74
CA TRP A 13 -1.41 7.62 3.17
C TRP A 13 -1.51 9.12 2.87
N ASP A 14 -1.89 9.46 1.64
CA ASP A 14 -2.10 10.84 1.21
C ASP A 14 -3.19 10.87 0.13
N ASP A 15 -4.25 11.66 0.37
CA ASP A 15 -5.32 11.97 -0.60
C ASP A 15 -5.80 10.76 -1.45
N GLY A 16 -6.20 9.66 -0.79
CA GLY A 16 -6.68 8.46 -1.49
C GLY A 16 -5.58 7.57 -2.09
N VAL A 17 -4.31 7.85 -1.80
CA VAL A 17 -3.15 7.11 -2.29
C VAL A 17 -2.39 6.48 -1.13
N LEU A 18 -2.30 5.15 -1.13
CA LEU A 18 -1.38 4.42 -0.27
C LEU A 18 -0.04 4.24 -0.99
N ASN A 19 1.03 4.70 -0.34
CA ASN A 19 2.40 4.49 -0.76
C ASN A 19 3.04 3.45 0.16
N VAL A 20 3.63 2.42 -0.44
CA VAL A 20 4.36 1.36 0.25
C VAL A 20 5.80 1.37 -0.27
N ALA A 21 6.75 1.64 0.60
CA ALA A 21 8.18 1.62 0.30
C ALA A 21 8.90 0.67 1.26
N ALA A 22 9.93 -0.01 0.79
CA ALA A 22 10.83 -0.76 1.66
C ALA A 22 12.24 -0.83 1.08
N GLU A 23 13.26 -0.78 1.93
CA GLU A 23 14.67 -0.86 1.54
C GLU A 23 15.46 -1.74 2.52
N HIS A 24 16.15 -2.76 1.99
CA HIS A 24 17.02 -3.66 2.75
C HIS A 24 18.43 -3.65 2.17
N VAL A 25 19.44 -3.58 3.04
CA VAL A 25 20.85 -3.58 2.65
C VAL A 25 21.59 -4.72 3.36
N ASP A 26 21.98 -5.74 2.60
CA ASP A 26 22.91 -6.78 3.04
C ASP A 26 24.36 -6.27 2.83
N ASP A 27 25.00 -5.73 3.88
CA ASP A 27 26.38 -5.25 3.80
C ASP A 27 27.39 -6.39 3.53
N ASP A 28 27.19 -7.54 4.19
CA ASP A 28 28.02 -8.75 4.05
C ASP A 28 28.08 -9.28 2.61
N ARG A 29 26.99 -9.12 1.85
CA ARG A 29 26.90 -9.57 0.46
C ARG A 29 26.93 -8.43 -0.55
N GLY A 30 27.02 -7.18 -0.09
CA GLY A 30 26.95 -5.98 -0.92
C GLY A 30 25.68 -5.91 -1.77
N ARG A 31 24.53 -6.36 -1.26
CA ARG A 31 23.26 -6.39 -2.01
C ARG A 31 22.26 -5.42 -1.41
N LYS A 32 21.61 -4.66 -2.28
CA LYS A 32 20.49 -3.78 -1.91
C LYS A 32 19.22 -4.29 -2.57
N LYS A 33 18.13 -4.32 -1.80
CA LYS A 33 16.80 -4.68 -2.26
C LYS A 33 15.85 -3.54 -1.95
N THR A 34 15.06 -3.15 -2.93
CA THR A 34 14.12 -2.04 -2.78
C THR A 34 12.76 -2.46 -3.33
N TYR A 35 11.70 -2.00 -2.66
CA TYR A 35 10.32 -2.21 -3.07
C TYR A 35 9.58 -0.88 -3.03
N HIS A 36 8.84 -0.56 -4.10
CA HIS A 36 7.97 0.60 -4.15
C HIS A 36 6.68 0.25 -4.86
N ARG A 37 5.54 0.52 -4.22
CA ARG A 37 4.23 0.37 -4.83
C ARG A 37 3.26 1.44 -4.36
N ARG A 38 2.42 1.89 -5.29
CA ARG A 38 1.38 2.89 -5.02
C ARG A 38 0.02 2.32 -5.39
N PHE A 39 -0.95 2.52 -4.52
CA PHE A 39 -2.34 2.08 -4.72
C PHE A 39 -3.25 3.30 -4.62
N ARG A 40 -4.07 3.52 -5.64
CA ARG A 40 -5.08 4.58 -5.63
C ARG A 40 -6.43 3.97 -5.29
N PHE A 41 -7.10 4.59 -4.34
CA PHE A 41 -8.43 4.18 -3.90
C PHE A 41 -9.43 5.26 -4.31
N PRO A 42 -10.51 4.90 -5.03
CA PRO A 42 -11.50 5.87 -5.50
C PRO A 42 -12.48 6.32 -4.41
N LYS A 43 -12.36 5.77 -3.19
CA LYS A 43 -13.28 6.01 -2.08
C LYS A 43 -12.59 6.81 -0.98
N SER A 44 -13.35 7.63 -0.28
CA SER A 44 -12.90 8.26 0.96
C SER A 44 -12.57 7.19 1.99
N VAL A 45 -11.41 7.30 2.62
CA VAL A 45 -10.92 6.43 3.70
C VAL A 45 -10.93 7.23 4.98
N ALA A 46 -11.32 6.61 6.10
CA ALA A 46 -11.14 7.18 7.42
C ALA A 46 -9.68 7.00 7.83
N ASP A 47 -8.85 8.00 7.57
CA ASP A 47 -7.39 7.92 7.70
C ASP A 47 -6.92 7.67 9.14
N ASP A 48 -7.61 8.24 10.14
CA ASP A 48 -7.37 7.98 11.57
C ASP A 48 -7.55 6.51 11.99
N GLU A 49 -8.25 5.70 11.19
CA GLU A 49 -8.54 4.29 11.50
C GLU A 49 -7.72 3.31 10.64
N ILE A 50 -6.74 3.80 9.87
CA ILE A 50 -5.86 2.94 9.07
C ILE A 50 -4.98 2.10 10.00
N THR A 51 -4.94 0.79 9.74
CA THR A 51 -4.07 -0.14 10.47
C THR A 51 -3.24 -0.96 9.51
N ALA A 52 -2.05 -1.37 9.97
CA ALA A 52 -1.15 -2.24 9.21
C ALA A 52 -0.50 -3.29 10.12
N ALA A 53 -0.32 -4.49 9.58
CA ALA A 53 0.35 -5.58 10.25
C ALA A 53 1.29 -6.29 9.28
N TYR A 54 2.46 -6.71 9.76
CA TYR A 54 3.42 -7.45 8.96
C TYR A 54 3.71 -8.80 9.62
N THR A 55 3.27 -9.87 8.97
CA THR A 55 3.35 -11.23 9.52
C THR A 55 3.84 -12.19 8.45
N ASN A 56 4.85 -12.99 8.76
CA ASN A 56 5.41 -14.02 7.86
C ASN A 56 5.76 -13.49 6.46
N GLY A 57 6.32 -12.29 6.37
CA GLY A 57 6.70 -11.70 5.10
C GLY A 57 5.54 -11.11 4.30
N VAL A 58 4.33 -11.02 4.86
CA VAL A 58 3.14 -10.44 4.22
C VAL A 58 2.76 -9.17 4.97
N LEU A 59 2.62 -8.07 4.22
CA LEU A 59 2.11 -6.80 4.74
C LEU A 59 0.61 -6.76 4.47
N GLU A 60 -0.17 -6.68 5.54
CA GLU A 60 -1.61 -6.49 5.53
C GLU A 60 -1.92 -5.05 5.93
N VAL A 61 -2.71 -4.34 5.11
CA VAL A 61 -3.13 -2.96 5.37
C VAL A 61 -4.64 -2.89 5.30
N THR A 62 -5.27 -2.41 6.37
CA THR A 62 -6.72 -2.22 6.46
C THR A 62 -7.05 -0.75 6.29
N LEU A 63 -7.84 -0.44 5.26
CA LEU A 63 -8.28 0.91 4.90
C LEU A 63 -9.81 1.02 5.05
N PRO A 64 -10.32 1.49 6.19
CA PRO A 64 -11.76 1.62 6.41
C PRO A 64 -12.35 2.75 5.56
N THR A 65 -13.51 2.51 4.94
CA THR A 65 -14.16 3.51 4.08
C THR A 65 -14.95 4.52 4.90
N ALA A 66 -14.75 5.81 4.63
CA ALA A 66 -15.54 6.90 5.21
C ALA A 66 -16.86 7.06 4.45
N GLY A 67 -17.92 6.37 4.91
CA GLY A 67 -19.30 6.59 4.46
C GLY A 67 -19.87 5.58 3.46
N PRO A 68 -21.17 5.73 3.09
CA PRO A 68 -21.88 4.77 2.25
C PRO A 68 -21.32 4.74 0.82
N GLU A 69 -21.17 3.52 0.34
CA GLU A 69 -20.57 3.07 -0.92
C GLU A 69 -20.95 3.87 -2.18
N THR A 70 -20.01 4.66 -2.71
CA THR A 70 -19.97 4.92 -4.16
C THR A 70 -19.39 3.69 -4.85
N ARG A 71 -20.27 2.87 -5.42
CA ARG A 71 -19.90 1.74 -6.27
C ARG A 71 -19.34 2.30 -7.58
N GLY A 72 -18.09 1.97 -7.90
CA GLY A 72 -17.46 2.39 -9.15
C GLY A 72 -18.33 2.02 -10.34
N ARG A 73 -18.50 2.95 -11.29
CA ARG A 73 -19.23 2.71 -12.53
C ARG A 73 -18.24 2.19 -13.58
N GLU A 74 -18.44 0.96 -14.02
CA GLU A 74 -17.76 0.45 -15.21
C GLU A 74 -18.24 1.28 -16.41
N THR A 75 -17.31 1.90 -17.14
CA THR A 75 -17.63 2.66 -18.35
C THR A 75 -17.18 1.82 -19.54
N PRO A 76 -18.09 1.37 -20.43
CA PRO A 76 -17.67 0.67 -21.64
C PRO A 76 -16.83 1.60 -22.51
N LEU A 77 -15.70 1.10 -22.99
CA LEU A 77 -14.87 1.80 -23.96
C LEU A 77 -15.48 1.60 -25.34
N GLU A 78 -15.99 2.68 -25.95
CA GLU A 78 -16.42 2.68 -27.34
C GLU A 78 -15.23 3.06 -28.24
N GLY A 79 -14.89 2.20 -29.20
CA GLY A 79 -13.86 2.44 -30.21
C GLY A 79 -14.52 2.60 -31.59
N GLU A 80 -14.06 3.60 -32.34
CA GLU A 80 -14.39 3.81 -33.76
C GLU A 80 -13.47 3.01 -34.68
#